data_AF-M4T0I0-F1
#
_entry.id   AF-M4T0I0-F1
#
_cell.length_a   1.000
_cell.length_b   1.000
_cell.length_c   1.000
_cell.angle_alpha   90.00
_cell.angle_beta   90.00
_cell.angle_gamma   90.00
#
_symmetry.space_group_name_H-M   'P 1'
#
loop_
_entity.id
_entity.type
_entity.pdbx_description
1 polymer ?
#
loop_
_entity_poly.entity_id
_entity_poly.type
_entity_poly.pdbx_seq_one_letter_code
_entity_poly.pdbx_strand_id
1 'polypeptide(L)'
;MITGNVITTFPLALIAPAPQHVGGAVTALDDGAAFVTLCSIYNALTVDLKMSSSQPAIDALADDIAALNMSAVPSTLSDKINHEKAFAELETGTVPSKDPEKATWTKYYDYWRRGKAQLLKRRKDGEKLENSTLSPSARTQLAALAERAFQISAQAAQKKPEQRKTEYLNAAKRIIYNSDTADKPEPTAAGNDRANTCGKADGTAGNRAGKTLQEDFLCVCAKATNNNVGKVCCSNCDHGAANNAWASKVAGKATFAVLAAECQKHGPPATGSPGEITRAISTLYSQIADKKSTGNKQFVLGTLDGDGTSTADNGIYLIYRKSDTPADDHATIDWVSDALKADKALAEQSRDPARRA
;
A
#
# COMPACT_ATOMS: atom_id res chain seq x y z
N MET A 1 15.41 -17.37 39.27
CA MET A 1 15.04 -18.68 38.70
C MET A 1 13.56 -18.58 38.38
N ILE A 2 13.12 -18.41 37.14
CA ILE A 2 13.27 -19.26 35.95
C ILE A 2 13.44 -18.35 34.71
N THR A 3 14.49 -18.56 33.94
CA THR A 3 14.74 -17.92 32.64
C THR A 3 14.16 -18.81 31.53
N GLY A 4 13.08 -18.36 30.88
CA GLY A 4 12.47 -19.03 29.73
C GLY A 4 12.82 -18.30 28.43
N ASN A 5 13.81 -18.81 27.69
CA ASN A 5 14.08 -18.41 26.31
C ASN A 5 12.98 -18.99 25.41
N VAL A 6 12.18 -18.13 24.78
CA VAL A 6 11.30 -18.52 23.67
C VAL A 6 12.09 -18.31 22.38
N ILE A 7 12.68 -19.39 21.87
CA ILE A 7 13.26 -19.44 20.53
C ILE A 7 12.09 -19.64 19.57
N THR A 8 11.61 -18.58 18.94
CA THR A 8 10.72 -18.67 17.78
C THR A 8 11.53 -19.18 16.58
N THR A 9 11.45 -20.48 16.31
CA THR A 9 11.89 -21.08 15.05
C THR A 9 10.98 -20.61 13.93
N PHE A 10 11.45 -19.64 13.13
CA PHE A 10 10.87 -19.38 11.82
C PHE A 10 11.29 -20.51 10.88
N PRO A 11 10.38 -21.12 10.10
CA PRO A 11 10.78 -22.06 9.07
C PRO A 11 11.57 -21.28 8.01
N LEU A 12 12.86 -21.56 7.93
CA LEU A 12 13.67 -21.25 6.76
C LEU A 12 13.04 -22.01 5.61
N ALA A 13 12.30 -21.32 4.74
CA ALA A 13 11.93 -21.88 3.46
C ALA A 13 13.24 -22.18 2.72
N LEU A 14 13.50 -23.46 2.41
CA LEU A 14 14.55 -23.82 1.48
C LEU A 14 14.23 -23.14 0.15
N ILE A 15 14.92 -22.06 -0.15
CA ILE A 15 14.99 -21.51 -1.50
C ILE A 15 15.88 -22.49 -2.26
N ALA A 16 15.26 -23.40 -3.01
CA ALA A 16 15.99 -24.19 -3.99
C ALA A 16 16.71 -23.23 -4.95
N PRO A 17 18.00 -23.45 -5.26
CA PRO A 17 18.67 -22.64 -6.26
C PRO A 17 17.89 -22.73 -7.57
N ALA A 18 17.61 -21.59 -8.18
CA ALA A 18 16.98 -21.54 -9.49
C ALA A 18 17.83 -22.38 -10.46
N PRO A 19 17.23 -23.30 -11.24
CA PRO A 19 17.97 -24.06 -12.23
C PRO A 19 18.68 -23.08 -13.18
N GLN A 20 19.99 -23.23 -13.31
CA GLN A 20 20.75 -22.53 -14.36
C GLN A 20 20.31 -23.12 -15.70
N HIS A 21 19.35 -22.46 -16.36
CA HIS A 21 18.93 -22.84 -17.71
C HIS A 21 20.09 -22.62 -18.68
N VAL A 22 20.75 -23.72 -19.04
CA VAL A 22 21.71 -23.77 -20.15
C VAL A 22 20.88 -23.87 -21.44
N GLY A 23 20.74 -22.73 -22.12
CA GLY A 23 20.29 -22.52 -23.50
C GLY A 23 19.49 -23.63 -24.21
N GLY A 24 18.20 -23.75 -23.89
CA GLY A 24 17.21 -24.47 -24.68
C GLY A 24 16.08 -23.53 -25.10
N ALA A 25 15.30 -23.93 -26.12
CA ALA A 25 14.14 -23.16 -26.58
C ALA A 25 13.12 -22.97 -25.44
N VAL A 26 12.54 -21.77 -25.33
CA VAL A 26 11.49 -21.47 -24.34
C VAL A 26 10.25 -22.32 -24.58
N THR A 27 9.68 -22.84 -23.50
CA THR A 27 8.49 -23.69 -23.45
C THR A 27 7.44 -23.11 -22.51
N ALA A 28 6.28 -23.77 -22.43
CA ALA A 28 5.23 -23.37 -21.49
C ALA A 28 5.74 -23.50 -20.04
N LEU A 29 5.34 -22.55 -19.19
CA LEU A 29 5.67 -22.46 -17.76
C LEU A 29 7.12 -22.07 -17.39
N ASP A 30 8.01 -21.87 -18.36
CA ASP A 30 9.41 -21.49 -18.09
C ASP A 30 9.55 -20.17 -17.31
N ASP A 31 8.60 -19.23 -17.48
CA ASP A 31 8.59 -17.95 -16.77
C ASP A 31 7.64 -17.91 -15.57
N GLY A 32 7.22 -19.08 -15.07
CA GLY A 32 6.36 -19.17 -13.89
C GLY A 32 6.92 -18.42 -12.68
N ALA A 33 8.23 -18.52 -12.42
CA ALA A 33 8.86 -17.79 -11.31
C ALA A 33 8.84 -16.27 -11.52
N ALA A 34 9.11 -15.79 -12.74
CA ALA A 34 9.02 -14.36 -13.06
C ALA A 34 7.58 -13.84 -12.91
N PHE A 35 6.61 -14.63 -13.37
CA PHE A 35 5.19 -14.33 -13.22
C PHE A 35 4.77 -14.21 -11.76
N VAL A 36 5.14 -15.18 -10.91
CA VAL A 36 4.85 -15.18 -9.47
C VAL A 36 5.44 -13.94 -8.79
N THR A 37 6.67 -13.56 -9.14
CA THR A 37 7.31 -12.34 -8.62
C THR A 37 6.52 -11.09 -8.98
N LEU A 38 6.16 -10.90 -10.26
CA LEU A 38 5.36 -9.74 -10.67
C LEU A 38 3.95 -9.78 -10.06
N CYS A 39 3.34 -10.96 -9.94
CA CYS A 39 2.04 -11.12 -9.29
C CYS A 39 2.06 -10.82 -7.80
N SER A 40 3.16 -11.10 -7.10
CA SER A 40 3.32 -10.71 -5.69
C SER A 40 3.24 -9.19 -5.53
N ILE A 41 3.85 -8.44 -6.44
CA ILE A 41 3.80 -6.97 -6.47
C ILE A 41 2.39 -6.50 -6.88
N TYR A 42 1.82 -7.08 -7.94
CA TYR A 42 0.48 -6.73 -8.42
C TYR A 42 -0.61 -6.96 -7.36
N ASN A 43 -0.61 -8.12 -6.71
CA ASN A 43 -1.57 -8.45 -5.64
C ASN A 43 -1.42 -7.48 -4.47
N ALA A 44 -0.19 -7.15 -4.08
CA ALA A 44 0.05 -6.17 -3.03
C ALA A 44 -0.55 -4.81 -3.40
N LEU A 45 -0.33 -4.32 -4.62
CA LEU A 45 -0.82 -3.03 -5.12
C LEU A 45 -2.34 -2.96 -5.35
N THR A 46 -2.99 -4.10 -5.56
CA THR A 46 -4.42 -4.19 -5.89
C THR A 46 -5.29 -4.77 -4.77
N VAL A 47 -4.68 -5.00 -3.60
CA VAL A 47 -5.40 -5.45 -2.41
C VAL A 47 -6.50 -4.45 -2.02
N ASP A 48 -7.67 -4.95 -1.61
CA ASP A 48 -8.69 -4.10 -1.03
C ASP A 48 -8.25 -3.62 0.35
N LEU A 49 -7.69 -2.41 0.38
CA LEU A 49 -7.20 -1.79 1.60
C LEU A 49 -8.36 -1.41 2.52
N LYS A 50 -8.43 -2.07 3.67
CA LYS A 50 -9.24 -1.67 4.81
C LYS A 50 -8.54 -0.57 5.61
N MET A 51 -8.50 0.62 5.03
CA MET A 51 -8.11 1.88 5.69
C MET A 51 -9.37 2.63 6.12
N SER A 52 -10.08 2.11 7.12
CA SER A 52 -11.23 2.80 7.72
C SER A 52 -10.76 3.77 8.79
N SER A 53 -11.34 4.97 8.82
CA SER A 53 -11.20 5.88 9.95
C SER A 53 -11.84 5.32 11.22
N SER A 54 -11.05 5.19 12.29
CA SER A 54 -11.57 4.96 13.64
C SER A 54 -12.05 6.26 14.30
N GLN A 55 -11.97 7.40 13.61
CA GLN A 55 -12.27 8.73 14.15
C GLN A 55 -13.67 8.81 14.77
N PRO A 56 -14.76 8.34 14.13
CA PRO A 56 -16.10 8.46 14.73
C PRO A 56 -16.22 7.70 16.05
N ALA A 57 -15.58 6.53 16.16
CA ALA A 57 -15.59 5.74 17.40
C ALA A 57 -14.71 6.37 18.48
N ILE A 58 -13.55 6.92 18.10
CA ILE A 58 -12.66 7.65 19.02
C ILE A 58 -13.35 8.92 19.53
N ASP A 59 -14.05 9.65 18.66
CA ASP A 59 -14.79 10.86 19.02
C ASP A 59 -15.96 10.55 19.94
N ALA A 60 -16.72 9.49 19.65
CA ALA A 60 -17.81 9.05 20.54
C ALA A 60 -17.28 8.70 21.94
N LEU A 61 -16.17 7.94 22.03
CA LEU A 61 -15.56 7.61 23.32
C LEU A 61 -15.01 8.86 24.03
N ALA A 62 -14.37 9.77 23.29
CA ALA A 62 -13.87 11.01 23.84
C ALA A 62 -15.02 11.89 24.37
N ASP A 63 -16.16 11.94 23.67
CA ASP A 63 -17.36 12.66 24.10
C ASP A 63 -18.01 12.01 25.32
N ASP A 64 -17.99 10.68 25.44
CA ASP A 64 -18.44 9.97 26.65
C ASP A 64 -17.57 10.27 27.87
N ILE A 65 -16.24 10.29 27.70
CA ILE A 65 -15.32 10.67 28.77
C ILE A 65 -15.49 12.16 29.12
N ALA A 66 -15.71 13.02 28.12
CA ALA A 66 -16.02 14.43 28.34
C ALA A 66 -17.33 14.61 29.11
N ALA A 67 -18.36 13.83 28.82
CA ALA A 67 -19.64 13.84 29.51
C ALA A 67 -19.48 13.43 30.98
N LEU A 68 -18.70 12.38 31.25
CA LEU A 68 -18.36 11.99 32.62
C LEU A 68 -17.64 13.13 33.34
N ASN A 69 -16.60 13.71 32.73
CA ASN A 69 -15.89 14.84 33.33
C ASN A 69 -16.81 16.04 33.58
N MET A 70 -17.67 16.39 32.61
CA MET A 70 -18.65 17.48 32.73
C MET A 70 -19.63 17.24 33.87
N SER A 71 -20.03 15.99 34.14
CA SER A 71 -20.91 15.65 35.26
C SER A 71 -20.27 15.83 36.66
N ALA A 72 -18.95 16.01 36.73
CA ALA A 72 -18.17 16.23 37.94
C ALA A 72 -17.68 17.68 38.12
N VAL A 73 -17.80 18.50 37.07
CA VAL A 73 -17.37 19.90 37.05
C VAL A 73 -18.37 20.77 37.84
N PRO A 74 -17.89 21.79 38.60
CA PRO A 74 -18.78 22.72 39.30
C PRO A 74 -19.73 23.47 38.35
N SER A 75 -20.94 23.79 38.83
CA SER A 75 -21.94 24.55 38.08
C SER A 75 -21.39 25.89 37.56
N THR A 76 -20.50 26.54 38.30
CA THR A 76 -19.84 27.80 37.90
C THR A 76 -19.11 27.73 36.56
N LEU A 77 -18.63 26.56 36.16
CA LEU A 77 -18.06 26.32 34.83
C LEU A 77 -19.07 25.66 33.89
N SER A 78 -19.76 24.60 34.35
CA SER A 78 -20.73 23.86 33.53
C SER A 78 -21.79 24.79 32.91
N ASP A 79 -22.31 25.74 33.67
CA ASP A 79 -23.41 26.61 33.24
C ASP A 79 -22.98 27.58 32.14
N LYS A 80 -21.69 27.92 32.08
CA LYS A 80 -21.12 28.78 31.04
C LYS A 80 -20.85 28.06 29.72
N ILE A 81 -20.86 26.73 29.72
CA ILE A 81 -20.71 25.94 28.49
C ILE A 81 -22.07 25.87 27.80
N ASN A 82 -22.19 26.52 26.64
CA ASN A 82 -23.33 26.36 25.77
C ASN A 82 -23.13 25.08 24.95
N HIS A 83 -24.06 24.13 25.02
CA HIS A 83 -23.93 22.84 24.34
C HIS A 83 -24.35 22.89 22.85
N GLU A 84 -24.96 24.00 22.42
CA GLU A 84 -25.49 24.22 21.07
C GLU A 84 -24.56 25.13 20.24
N LYS A 85 -23.90 26.10 20.86
CA LYS A 85 -23.03 27.09 20.18
C LYS A 85 -21.56 26.69 20.22
N ALA A 86 -20.88 26.75 19.07
CA ALA A 86 -19.42 26.59 18.99
C ALA A 86 -18.69 27.75 19.68
N PHE A 87 -17.41 27.56 20.01
CA PHE A 87 -16.58 28.63 20.61
C PHE A 87 -16.58 29.92 19.78
N ALA A 88 -16.52 29.79 18.44
CA ALA A 88 -16.53 30.91 17.51
C ALA A 88 -17.87 31.67 17.43
N GLU A 89 -18.96 31.09 17.96
CA GLU A 89 -20.33 31.62 17.92
C GLU A 89 -20.74 32.24 19.26
N LEU A 90 -19.83 32.28 20.24
CA LEU A 90 -20.11 32.86 21.55
C LEU A 90 -20.11 34.38 21.50
N GLU A 91 -21.03 34.97 22.26
CA GLU A 91 -21.16 36.42 22.37
C GLU A 91 -19.95 37.03 23.09
N THR A 92 -19.53 38.21 22.61
CA THR A 92 -18.43 39.01 23.17
C THR A 92 -18.75 39.37 24.62
N GLY A 93 -18.08 38.71 25.58
CA GLY A 93 -18.34 38.83 27.02
C GLY A 93 -18.61 37.50 27.73
N THR A 94 -18.96 36.45 26.99
CA THR A 94 -19.09 35.07 27.53
C THR A 94 -17.72 34.41 27.68
N VAL A 95 -16.79 34.74 26.80
CA VAL A 95 -15.43 34.20 26.78
C VAL A 95 -14.53 34.95 27.78
N PRO A 96 -13.72 34.27 28.59
CA PRO A 96 -12.72 34.91 29.43
C PRO A 96 -11.80 35.82 28.63
N SER A 97 -11.57 37.04 29.11
CA SER A 97 -10.78 38.06 28.41
C SER A 97 -9.28 37.98 28.70
N LYS A 98 -8.87 37.29 29.76
CA LYS A 98 -7.49 37.21 30.23
C LYS A 98 -6.91 35.80 30.11
N ASP A 99 -5.61 35.73 29.85
CA ASP A 99 -4.84 34.50 29.98
C ASP A 99 -4.55 34.18 31.45
N PRO A 100 -4.39 32.89 31.81
CA PRO A 100 -4.37 31.70 30.93
C PRO A 100 -5.77 31.12 30.61
N GLU A 101 -6.83 31.68 31.16
CA GLU A 101 -8.19 31.13 31.05
C GLU A 101 -8.72 31.20 29.61
N LYS A 102 -8.47 32.31 28.92
CA LYS A 102 -8.81 32.48 27.49
C LYS A 102 -8.17 31.39 26.61
N ALA A 103 -6.88 31.13 26.80
CA ALA A 103 -6.16 30.07 26.07
C ALA A 103 -6.77 28.68 26.33
N THR A 104 -7.14 28.41 27.59
CA THR A 104 -7.80 27.15 27.98
C THR A 104 -9.14 26.98 27.28
N TRP A 105 -9.98 28.02 27.28
CA TRP A 105 -11.26 28.00 26.58
C TRP A 105 -11.08 27.81 25.07
N THR A 106 -10.18 28.57 24.46
CA THR A 106 -9.89 28.45 23.03
C THR A 106 -9.51 27.01 22.64
N LYS A 107 -8.76 26.32 23.52
CA LYS A 107 -8.30 24.95 23.26
C LYS A 107 -9.40 23.90 23.47
N TYR A 108 -10.20 24.03 24.52
CA TYR A 108 -11.05 22.92 24.99
C TYR A 108 -12.56 23.15 24.84
N TYR A 109 -13.01 24.37 24.54
CA TYR A 109 -14.43 24.72 24.62
C TYR A 109 -15.32 23.81 23.78
N ASP A 110 -14.95 23.56 22.52
CA ASP A 110 -15.76 22.71 21.66
C ASP A 110 -15.81 21.24 22.12
N TYR A 111 -14.75 20.77 22.80
CA TYR A 111 -14.74 19.45 23.42
C TYR A 111 -15.66 19.40 24.66
N TRP A 112 -15.62 20.44 25.49
CA TRP A 112 -16.53 20.58 26.63
C TRP A 112 -17.99 20.70 26.20
N ARG A 113 -18.26 21.47 25.13
CA ARG A 113 -19.59 21.59 24.50
C ARG A 113 -20.14 20.23 24.09
N ARG A 114 -19.35 19.43 23.37
CA ARG A 114 -19.75 18.07 22.96
C ARG A 114 -19.99 17.17 24.17
N GLY A 115 -19.10 17.20 25.16
CA GLY A 115 -19.29 16.48 26.42
C GLY A 115 -20.57 16.86 27.16
N LYS A 116 -20.93 18.15 27.18
CA LYS A 116 -22.19 18.62 27.79
C LYS A 116 -23.40 18.14 27.01
N ALA A 117 -23.38 18.21 25.67
CA ALA A 117 -24.45 17.68 24.83
C ALA A 117 -24.64 16.17 25.06
N GLN A 118 -23.55 15.40 25.11
CA GLN A 118 -23.57 13.97 25.36
C GLN A 118 -24.06 13.62 26.78
N LEU A 119 -23.67 14.40 27.80
CA LEU A 119 -24.19 14.25 29.15
C LEU A 119 -25.72 14.44 29.21
N LEU A 120 -26.24 15.48 28.56
CA LEU A 120 -27.69 15.74 28.51
C LEU A 120 -28.43 14.63 27.79
N LYS A 121 -27.89 14.12 26.69
CA LYS A 121 -28.43 12.97 25.97
C LYS A 121 -28.50 11.72 26.86
N ARG A 122 -27.39 11.33 27.49
CA ARG A 122 -27.33 10.13 28.34
C ARG A 122 -28.29 10.21 29.53
N ARG A 123 -28.44 11.40 30.13
CA ARG A 123 -29.45 11.64 31.18
C ARG A 123 -30.88 11.47 30.66
N LYS A 124 -31.17 11.97 29.45
CA LYS A 124 -32.46 11.78 28.79
C LYS A 124 -32.73 10.30 28.49
N ASP A 125 -31.70 9.54 28.17
CA ASP A 125 -31.75 8.09 27.95
C ASP A 125 -31.83 7.27 29.26
N GLY A 126 -31.90 7.94 30.42
CA GLY A 126 -32.13 7.32 31.72
C GLY A 126 -30.87 7.05 32.56
N GLU A 127 -29.69 7.42 32.07
CA GLU A 127 -28.45 7.24 32.83
C GLU A 127 -28.31 8.25 33.97
N LYS A 128 -28.03 7.75 35.18
CA LYS A 128 -27.77 8.59 36.36
C LYS A 128 -26.30 9.00 36.46
N LEU A 129 -25.91 9.97 35.62
CA LEU A 129 -24.57 10.57 35.65
C LEU A 129 -24.56 11.81 36.54
N GLU A 130 -24.34 11.60 37.84
CA GLU A 130 -24.14 12.66 38.85
C GLU A 130 -22.85 12.41 39.64
N ASN A 131 -21.76 13.03 39.19
CA ASN A 131 -20.44 12.88 39.78
C ASN A 131 -20.01 14.11 40.59
N SER A 132 -20.97 14.95 41.00
CA SER A 132 -20.74 16.16 41.79
C SER A 132 -20.24 15.89 43.21
N THR A 133 -20.37 14.64 43.69
CA THR A 133 -19.90 14.18 45.01
C THR A 133 -18.51 13.55 44.97
N LEU A 134 -17.88 13.41 43.79
CA LEU A 134 -16.54 12.86 43.66
C LEU A 134 -15.53 13.65 44.50
N SER A 135 -14.57 12.93 45.10
CA SER A 135 -13.45 13.52 45.82
C SER A 135 -12.59 14.39 44.90
N PRO A 136 -11.85 15.38 45.44
CA PRO A 136 -10.95 16.22 44.64
C PRO A 136 -9.97 15.39 43.79
N SER A 137 -9.38 14.34 44.37
CA SER A 137 -8.46 13.44 43.66
C SER A 137 -9.13 12.71 42.49
N ALA A 138 -10.35 12.19 42.69
CA ALA A 138 -11.10 11.52 41.64
C ALA A 138 -11.47 12.47 40.49
N ARG A 139 -11.82 13.73 40.80
CA ARG A 139 -12.06 14.77 39.78
C ARG A 139 -10.80 15.09 38.99
N THR A 140 -9.64 15.20 39.66
CA THR A 140 -8.35 15.41 38.99
C THR A 140 -8.02 14.26 38.03
N GLN A 141 -8.24 13.01 38.44
CA GLN A 141 -8.02 11.85 37.58
C GLN A 141 -8.95 11.86 36.36
N LEU A 142 -10.24 12.17 36.57
CA LEU A 142 -11.22 12.24 35.50
C LEU A 142 -10.90 13.36 34.50
N ALA A 143 -10.45 14.52 34.98
CA ALA A 143 -9.98 15.61 34.13
C ALA A 143 -8.74 15.20 33.30
N ALA A 144 -7.79 14.46 33.90
CA ALA A 144 -6.62 13.96 33.19
C ALA A 144 -7.00 12.91 32.11
N LEU A 145 -8.00 12.07 32.37
CA LEU A 145 -8.53 11.12 31.38
C LEU A 145 -9.22 11.85 30.22
N ALA A 146 -10.02 12.88 30.52
CA ALA A 146 -10.65 13.71 29.50
C ALA A 146 -9.62 14.46 28.65
N GLU A 147 -8.56 15.00 29.26
CA GLU A 147 -7.45 15.60 28.51
C GLU A 147 -6.81 14.58 27.56
N ARG A 148 -6.52 13.38 28.05
CA ARG A 148 -5.91 12.33 27.23
C ARG A 148 -6.83 11.92 26.08
N ALA A 149 -8.13 11.80 26.32
CA ALA A 149 -9.12 11.48 25.29
C ALA A 149 -9.20 12.58 24.22
N PHE A 150 -9.20 13.85 24.62
CA PHE A 150 -9.10 14.99 23.70
C PHE A 150 -7.84 14.92 22.82
N GLN A 151 -6.66 14.67 23.42
CA GLN A 151 -5.41 14.58 22.67
C GLN A 151 -5.43 13.41 21.66
N ILE A 152 -5.98 12.25 22.05
CA ILE A 152 -6.10 11.09 21.15
C ILE A 152 -7.06 11.40 19.99
N SER A 153 -8.23 11.97 20.27
CA SER A 153 -9.20 12.38 19.24
C SER A 153 -8.60 13.41 18.27
N ALA A 154 -7.88 14.40 18.77
CA ALA A 154 -7.22 15.41 17.94
C ALA A 154 -6.10 14.82 17.07
N GLN A 155 -5.28 13.91 17.61
CA GLN A 155 -4.24 13.22 16.85
C GLN A 155 -4.81 12.26 15.80
N ALA A 156 -5.91 11.58 16.12
CA ALA A 156 -6.60 10.72 15.17
C ALA A 156 -7.21 11.54 14.03
N ALA A 157 -7.74 12.74 14.30
CA ALA A 157 -8.30 13.62 13.27
C ALA A 157 -7.23 14.13 12.27
N GLN A 158 -5.97 14.24 12.71
CA GLN A 158 -4.85 14.56 11.83
C GLN A 158 -4.45 13.41 10.91
N LYS A 159 -4.81 12.17 11.29
CA LYS A 159 -4.58 10.99 10.46
C LYS A 159 -5.73 10.93 9.47
N LYS A 160 -5.41 11.11 8.18
CA LYS A 160 -6.39 11.11 7.08
C LYS A 160 -6.36 9.76 6.34
N PRO A 161 -6.90 8.67 6.91
CA PRO A 161 -6.79 7.34 6.31
C PRO A 161 -7.45 7.26 4.93
N GLU A 162 -8.53 8.00 4.68
CA GLU A 162 -9.18 8.08 3.37
C GLU A 162 -8.28 8.80 2.33
N GLN A 163 -7.60 9.88 2.73
CA GLN A 163 -6.63 10.55 1.87
C GLN A 163 -5.47 9.60 1.55
N ARG A 164 -4.91 8.91 2.56
CA ARG A 164 -3.82 7.95 2.36
C ARG A 164 -4.24 6.74 1.51
N LYS A 165 -5.47 6.25 1.66
CA LYS A 165 -6.04 5.22 0.78
C LYS A 165 -6.09 5.72 -0.66
N THR A 166 -6.54 6.96 -0.87
CA THR A 166 -6.57 7.58 -2.21
C THR A 166 -5.17 7.74 -2.80
N GLU A 167 -4.20 8.23 -2.02
CA GLU A 167 -2.80 8.36 -2.42
C GLU A 167 -2.19 7.01 -2.80
N TYR A 168 -2.46 5.98 -2.00
CA TYR A 168 -2.03 4.61 -2.29
C TYR A 168 -2.63 4.09 -3.61
N LEU A 169 -3.94 4.22 -3.80
CA LEU A 169 -4.62 3.75 -5.01
C LEU A 169 -4.11 4.49 -6.26
N ASN A 170 -3.86 5.79 -6.16
CA ASN A 170 -3.28 6.56 -7.26
C ASN A 170 -1.84 6.12 -7.55
N ALA A 171 -1.03 5.87 -6.51
CA ALA A 171 0.31 5.32 -6.69
C ALA A 171 0.27 3.95 -7.38
N ALA A 172 -0.64 3.06 -6.95
CA ALA A 172 -0.84 1.76 -7.59
C ALA A 172 -1.19 1.90 -9.08
N LYS A 173 -2.08 2.83 -9.45
CA LYS A 173 -2.39 3.11 -10.86
C LYS A 173 -1.17 3.61 -11.64
N ARG A 174 -0.36 4.52 -11.08
CA ARG A 174 0.88 4.96 -11.73
C ARG A 174 1.89 3.83 -11.92
N ILE A 175 2.08 3.00 -10.91
CA ILE A 175 3.01 1.87 -10.97
C ILE A 175 2.57 0.86 -12.03
N ILE A 176 1.29 0.53 -12.05
CA ILE A 176 0.77 -0.51 -12.95
C ILE A 176 0.64 0.01 -14.38
N TYR A 177 0.20 1.26 -14.56
CA TYR A 177 -0.28 1.77 -15.85
C TYR A 177 0.35 3.10 -16.31
N ASN A 178 1.20 3.74 -15.51
CA ASN A 178 1.69 5.11 -15.72
C ASN A 178 0.53 6.12 -15.92
N SER A 179 -0.54 5.99 -15.13
CA SER A 179 -1.68 6.90 -15.17
C SER A 179 -2.24 7.16 -13.77
N ASP A 180 -2.70 8.39 -13.53
CA ASP A 180 -3.42 8.79 -12.32
C ASP A 180 -4.94 8.73 -12.49
N THR A 181 -5.43 8.69 -13.73
CA THR A 181 -6.84 8.96 -14.06
C THR A 181 -7.49 7.89 -14.92
N ALA A 182 -6.71 7.20 -15.76
CA ALA A 182 -7.25 6.15 -16.61
C ALA A 182 -7.28 4.82 -15.86
N ASP A 183 -8.45 4.19 -15.85
CA ASP A 183 -8.59 2.82 -15.35
C ASP A 183 -8.19 1.84 -16.46
N LYS A 184 -7.09 1.11 -16.19
CA LYS A 184 -6.57 0.05 -17.06
C LYS A 184 -6.40 0.52 -18.53
N PRO A 185 -5.59 1.56 -18.79
CA PRO A 185 -5.31 2.02 -20.14
C PRO A 185 -4.60 0.95 -20.95
N GLU A 186 -4.49 1.20 -22.25
CA GLU A 186 -3.63 0.42 -23.11
C GLU A 186 -2.14 0.65 -22.74
N PRO A 187 -1.26 -0.36 -22.91
CA PRO A 187 0.17 -0.17 -22.75
C PRO A 187 0.69 0.88 -23.73
N THR A 188 1.83 1.51 -23.40
CA THR A 188 2.42 2.53 -24.26
C THR A 188 3.00 1.90 -25.53
N ALA A 189 3.68 0.76 -25.39
CA ALA A 189 4.23 0.00 -26.52
C ALA A 189 3.21 -0.94 -27.17
N ALA A 190 3.33 -1.05 -28.50
CA ALA A 190 2.87 -2.22 -29.23
C ALA A 190 4.01 -3.25 -29.23
N GLY A 191 3.72 -4.53 -29.03
CA GLY A 191 4.76 -5.57 -28.93
C GLY A 191 5.26 -6.08 -30.29
N ASN A 192 5.08 -5.31 -31.37
CA ASN A 192 5.66 -5.61 -32.67
C ASN A 192 7.19 -5.37 -32.72
N ASP A 193 7.74 -4.68 -31.72
CA ASP A 193 9.18 -4.47 -31.55
C ASP A 193 9.63 -4.83 -30.13
N ARG A 194 9.58 -6.13 -29.83
CA ARG A 194 9.93 -6.63 -28.48
C ARG A 194 11.39 -6.39 -28.12
N ALA A 195 12.31 -6.45 -29.09
CA ALA A 195 13.72 -6.24 -28.82
C ALA A 195 13.98 -4.82 -28.28
N ASN A 196 13.41 -3.79 -28.90
CA ASN A 196 13.53 -2.43 -28.38
C ASN A 196 12.66 -2.20 -27.13
N THR A 197 11.51 -2.86 -27.04
CA THR A 197 10.57 -2.67 -25.92
C THR A 197 11.05 -3.33 -24.62
N CYS A 198 11.44 -4.59 -24.70
CA CYS A 198 11.73 -5.48 -23.56
C CYS A 198 13.24 -5.69 -23.34
N GLY A 199 14.05 -5.64 -24.40
CA GLY A 199 15.51 -5.78 -24.29
C GLY A 199 16.11 -6.53 -25.47
N LYS A 200 17.32 -6.14 -25.83
CA LYS A 200 18.01 -6.64 -27.03
C LYS A 200 18.88 -7.84 -26.74
N ALA A 201 19.20 -8.51 -27.83
CA ALA A 201 20.06 -9.66 -27.87
C ALA A 201 21.50 -9.40 -27.36
N ASP A 202 21.98 -8.17 -27.51
CA ASP A 202 23.31 -7.76 -27.03
C ASP A 202 23.34 -7.43 -25.52
N GLY A 203 22.23 -7.59 -24.80
CA GLY A 203 22.11 -7.22 -23.39
C GLY A 203 21.68 -5.77 -23.16
N THR A 204 21.41 -5.00 -24.23
CA THR A 204 20.86 -3.65 -24.09
C THR A 204 19.46 -3.71 -23.48
N ALA A 205 19.21 -2.86 -22.48
CA ALA A 205 17.91 -2.75 -21.82
C ALA A 205 16.79 -2.32 -22.78
N GLY A 206 15.58 -2.80 -22.51
CA GLY A 206 14.39 -2.36 -23.23
C GLY A 206 13.99 -0.93 -22.85
N ASN A 207 13.46 -0.16 -23.79
CA ASN A 207 13.02 1.22 -23.53
C ASN A 207 11.72 1.29 -22.69
N ARG A 208 10.98 0.18 -22.57
CA ARG A 208 9.80 0.03 -21.71
C ARG A 208 10.02 -0.88 -20.50
N ALA A 209 11.11 -1.63 -20.46
CA ALA A 209 11.45 -2.46 -19.31
C ALA A 209 11.56 -1.59 -18.04
N GLY A 210 10.76 -1.91 -17.03
CA GLY A 210 10.71 -1.20 -15.76
C GLY A 210 9.97 0.14 -15.78
N LYS A 211 9.27 0.48 -16.88
CA LYS A 211 8.46 1.71 -16.95
C LYS A 211 7.10 1.53 -16.29
N THR A 212 6.45 0.39 -16.50
CA THR A 212 5.18 0.02 -15.85
C THR A 212 5.13 -1.46 -15.56
N LEU A 213 4.38 -1.85 -14.52
CA LEU A 213 4.18 -3.27 -14.24
C LEU A 213 3.43 -3.96 -15.40
N GLN A 214 2.46 -3.26 -16.03
CA GLN A 214 1.75 -3.78 -17.21
C GLN A 214 2.69 -4.19 -18.34
N GLU A 215 3.67 -3.35 -18.68
CA GLU A 215 4.64 -3.65 -19.75
C GLU A 215 5.62 -4.74 -19.34
N ASP A 216 6.04 -4.78 -18.08
CA ASP A 216 6.89 -5.86 -17.56
C ASP A 216 6.19 -7.22 -17.71
N PHE A 217 4.91 -7.33 -17.31
CA PHE A 217 4.10 -8.54 -17.53
C PHE A 217 4.02 -8.94 -19.01
N LEU A 218 3.80 -7.97 -19.90
CA LEU A 218 3.73 -8.26 -21.34
C LEU A 218 5.08 -8.77 -21.89
N CYS A 219 6.19 -8.23 -21.39
CA CYS A 219 7.52 -8.67 -21.79
C CYS A 219 7.87 -10.08 -21.29
N VAL A 220 7.41 -10.50 -20.11
CA VAL A 220 7.72 -11.85 -19.58
C VAL A 220 6.63 -12.89 -19.85
N CYS A 221 5.44 -12.51 -20.34
CA CYS A 221 4.35 -13.46 -20.51
C CYS A 221 3.65 -13.42 -21.86
N ALA A 222 3.62 -12.27 -22.55
CA ALA A 222 2.82 -12.16 -23.75
C ALA A 222 3.49 -12.90 -24.91
N LYS A 223 2.69 -13.72 -25.60
CA LYS A 223 3.05 -14.36 -26.86
C LYS A 223 3.50 -13.32 -27.90
N ALA A 224 4.61 -13.58 -28.59
CA ALA A 224 5.09 -12.74 -29.70
C ALA A 224 4.34 -13.05 -31.00
N THR A 225 4.30 -12.10 -31.95
CA THR A 225 3.53 -12.24 -33.21
C THR A 225 4.01 -13.38 -34.08
N ASN A 226 5.31 -13.70 -34.02
CA ASN A 226 5.95 -14.72 -34.84
C ASN A 226 6.27 -16.01 -34.06
N ASN A 227 6.02 -16.04 -32.75
CA ASN A 227 6.30 -17.18 -31.87
C ASN A 227 4.98 -17.82 -31.39
N ASN A 228 4.90 -19.15 -31.41
CA ASN A 228 3.75 -19.92 -30.96
C ASN A 228 3.77 -20.35 -29.48
N VAL A 229 4.84 -20.11 -28.72
CA VAL A 229 4.90 -20.52 -27.31
C VAL A 229 3.95 -19.66 -26.49
N GLY A 230 2.80 -20.25 -26.16
CA GLY A 230 1.84 -19.73 -25.20
C GLY A 230 2.07 -20.29 -23.81
N LYS A 231 1.33 -19.79 -22.82
CA LYS A 231 1.33 -20.29 -21.43
C LYS A 231 2.70 -20.27 -20.74
N VAL A 232 3.60 -19.40 -21.18
CA VAL A 232 4.97 -19.30 -20.66
C VAL A 232 4.98 -18.95 -19.17
N CYS A 233 4.04 -18.09 -18.75
CA CYS A 233 3.90 -17.70 -17.35
C CYS A 233 3.00 -18.61 -16.50
N CYS A 234 1.93 -19.16 -17.09
CA CYS A 234 1.03 -20.09 -16.41
C CYS A 234 0.11 -20.81 -17.39
N SER A 235 -0.47 -21.93 -16.98
CA SER A 235 -1.33 -22.76 -17.84
C SER A 235 -2.58 -22.06 -18.36
N ASN A 236 -3.05 -21.03 -17.63
CA ASN A 236 -4.24 -20.23 -17.93
C ASN A 236 -3.89 -18.82 -18.41
N CYS A 237 -2.61 -18.50 -18.59
CA CYS A 237 -2.14 -17.17 -18.98
C CYS A 237 -2.33 -16.88 -20.48
N ASP A 238 -2.93 -17.81 -21.22
CA ASP A 238 -3.22 -17.69 -22.65
C ASP A 238 -4.69 -17.30 -22.90
N HIS A 239 -4.90 -16.48 -23.92
CA HIS A 239 -6.21 -15.92 -24.26
C HIS A 239 -7.03 -16.72 -25.29
N GLY A 240 -6.82 -18.05 -25.39
CA GLY A 240 -7.58 -18.92 -26.30
C GLY A 240 -7.16 -18.87 -27.79
N ALA A 241 -7.75 -19.74 -28.62
CA ALA A 241 -7.27 -20.13 -29.96
C ALA A 241 -7.43 -19.10 -31.10
N ALA A 242 -7.94 -17.89 -30.83
CA ALA A 242 -7.99 -16.83 -31.83
C ALA A 242 -6.88 -15.82 -31.53
N ASN A 243 -5.84 -15.84 -32.36
CA ASN A 243 -4.75 -14.87 -32.44
C ASN A 243 -5.03 -13.56 -31.71
N ASN A 244 -4.19 -13.24 -30.74
CA ASN A 244 -3.59 -11.92 -30.64
C ASN A 244 -2.36 -12.06 -29.75
N ALA A 245 -1.24 -12.42 -30.37
CA ALA A 245 0.04 -11.99 -29.86
C ALA A 245 -0.02 -10.51 -29.46
N TRP A 246 0.90 -10.06 -28.60
CA TRP A 246 1.03 -8.63 -28.31
C TRP A 246 1.53 -7.87 -29.55
N ALA A 247 0.69 -7.71 -30.56
CA ALA A 247 0.97 -7.08 -31.84
C ALA A 247 0.47 -5.63 -31.87
N SER A 248 -0.47 -5.29 -30.98
CA SER A 248 -1.05 -3.95 -30.84
C SER A 248 -1.26 -3.59 -29.37
N LYS A 249 -1.53 -2.31 -29.11
CA LYS A 249 -1.83 -1.82 -27.76
C LYS A 249 -3.13 -2.40 -27.20
N VAL A 250 -4.17 -2.51 -28.03
CA VAL A 250 -5.44 -3.18 -27.68
C VAL A 250 -5.20 -4.65 -27.28
N ALA A 251 -4.42 -5.39 -28.07
CA ALA A 251 -4.07 -6.77 -27.76
C ALA A 251 -3.25 -6.89 -26.47
N GLY A 252 -2.32 -5.96 -26.24
CA GLY A 252 -1.56 -5.88 -24.99
C GLY A 252 -2.46 -5.63 -23.78
N LYS A 253 -3.44 -4.73 -23.89
CA LYS A 253 -4.43 -4.50 -22.82
C LYS A 253 -5.22 -5.76 -22.50
N ALA A 254 -5.73 -6.46 -23.52
CA ALA A 254 -6.48 -7.70 -23.34
C ALA A 254 -5.61 -8.79 -22.69
N THR A 255 -4.38 -8.97 -23.18
CA THR A 255 -3.41 -9.94 -22.63
C THR A 255 -3.12 -9.65 -21.17
N PHE A 256 -2.81 -8.39 -20.82
CA PHE A 256 -2.55 -8.01 -19.43
C PHE A 256 -3.75 -8.26 -18.51
N ALA A 257 -4.99 -8.05 -18.99
CA ALA A 257 -6.18 -8.31 -18.19
C ALA A 257 -6.29 -9.77 -17.76
N VAL A 258 -5.93 -10.73 -18.62
CA VAL A 258 -5.88 -12.16 -18.26
C VAL A 258 -4.75 -12.45 -17.28
N LEU A 259 -3.55 -11.93 -17.54
CA LEU A 259 -2.40 -12.11 -16.64
C LEU A 259 -2.71 -11.58 -15.22
N ALA A 260 -3.29 -10.39 -15.14
CA ALA A 260 -3.71 -9.77 -13.89
C ALA A 260 -4.77 -10.59 -13.14
N ALA A 261 -5.72 -11.20 -13.86
CA ALA A 261 -6.74 -12.06 -13.25
C ALA A 261 -6.15 -13.36 -12.68
N GLU A 262 -5.12 -13.92 -13.32
CA GLU A 262 -4.43 -15.12 -12.83
C GLU A 262 -3.51 -14.84 -11.63
N CYS A 263 -3.10 -13.59 -11.38
CA CYS A 263 -2.21 -13.28 -10.26
C CYS A 263 -2.75 -13.66 -8.87
N GLN A 264 -4.06 -13.68 -8.68
CA GLN A 264 -4.66 -14.13 -7.41
C GLN A 264 -4.44 -15.62 -7.13
N LYS A 265 -4.15 -16.43 -8.16
CA LYS A 265 -3.93 -17.88 -8.05
C LYS A 265 -2.45 -18.25 -7.96
N HIS A 266 -1.57 -17.36 -8.38
CA HIS A 266 -0.13 -17.64 -8.53
C HIS A 266 0.75 -16.83 -7.58
N GLY A 267 0.35 -15.62 -7.18
CA GLY A 267 1.05 -14.85 -6.15
C GLY A 267 0.58 -15.20 -4.74
N PRO A 268 1.37 -14.89 -3.69
CA PRO A 268 0.87 -14.94 -2.32
C PRO A 268 -0.33 -14.00 -2.18
N PRO A 269 -1.37 -14.40 -1.40
CA PRO A 269 -2.46 -13.49 -1.06
C PRO A 269 -1.90 -12.26 -0.34
N ALA A 270 -2.18 -11.07 -0.87
CA ALA A 270 -1.80 -9.83 -0.23
C ALA A 270 -2.72 -9.55 0.97
N THR A 271 -2.14 -9.13 2.10
CA THR A 271 -2.92 -8.76 3.28
C THR A 271 -3.01 -7.24 3.47
N GLY A 272 -2.28 -6.47 2.66
CA GLY A 272 -2.14 -5.01 2.82
C GLY A 272 -1.24 -4.66 4.01
N SER A 273 -0.36 -5.59 4.40
CA SER A 273 0.54 -5.40 5.53
C SER A 273 1.75 -4.55 5.12
N PRO A 274 2.26 -3.70 6.02
CA PRO A 274 3.50 -2.97 5.78
C PRO A 274 4.66 -3.89 5.40
N GLY A 275 5.44 -3.51 4.39
CA GLY A 275 6.61 -4.25 3.96
C GLY A 275 6.31 -5.37 2.95
N GLU A 276 5.03 -5.65 2.63
CA GLU A 276 4.68 -6.64 1.59
C GLU A 276 5.25 -6.25 0.23
N ILE A 277 5.08 -4.97 -0.16
CA ILE A 277 5.60 -4.46 -1.44
C ILE A 277 7.13 -4.48 -1.43
N THR A 278 7.77 -4.00 -0.35
CA THR A 278 9.24 -4.02 -0.22
C THR A 278 9.82 -5.44 -0.34
N ARG A 279 9.20 -6.45 0.31
CA ARG A 279 9.65 -7.85 0.20
C ARG A 279 9.50 -8.39 -1.22
N ALA A 280 8.39 -8.09 -1.90
CA ALA A 280 8.17 -8.51 -3.28
C ALA A 280 9.20 -7.87 -4.23
N ILE A 281 9.50 -6.58 -4.05
CA ILE A 281 10.56 -5.87 -4.79
C ILE A 281 11.94 -6.47 -4.50
N SER A 282 12.26 -6.79 -3.25
CA SER A 282 13.52 -7.46 -2.92
C SER A 282 13.66 -8.80 -3.63
N THR A 283 12.57 -9.57 -3.71
CA THR A 283 12.54 -10.85 -4.43
C THR A 283 12.82 -10.65 -5.92
N LEU A 284 12.21 -9.62 -6.53
CA LEU A 284 12.51 -9.23 -7.90
C LEU A 284 14.00 -8.91 -8.10
N TYR A 285 14.57 -8.05 -7.25
CA TYR A 285 15.99 -7.69 -7.35
C TYR A 285 16.91 -8.90 -7.20
N SER A 286 16.61 -9.83 -6.29
CA SER A 286 17.37 -11.07 -6.16
C SER A 286 17.27 -11.94 -7.41
N GLN A 287 16.10 -12.03 -8.03
CA GLN A 287 15.88 -12.87 -9.22
C GLN A 287 16.62 -12.35 -10.47
N ILE A 288 16.93 -11.06 -10.51
CA ILE A 288 17.59 -10.40 -11.66
C ILE A 288 19.07 -10.07 -11.41
N ALA A 289 19.56 -10.29 -10.19
CA ALA A 289 20.94 -9.96 -9.80
C ALA A 289 21.97 -10.85 -10.51
N ASP A 290 21.65 -12.12 -10.68
CA ASP A 290 22.56 -13.09 -11.29
C ASP A 290 22.71 -12.87 -12.79
N LYS A 291 23.93 -13.09 -13.27
CA LYS A 291 24.23 -13.17 -14.70
C LYS A 291 23.52 -14.38 -15.29
N LYS A 292 22.74 -14.15 -16.34
CA LYS A 292 22.04 -15.18 -17.13
C LYS A 292 22.69 -15.34 -18.50
N SER A 293 22.48 -16.53 -19.08
CA SER A 293 23.07 -17.02 -20.33
C SER A 293 24.60 -17.10 -20.36
N THR A 294 25.12 -17.72 -21.42
CA THR A 294 26.55 -17.79 -21.72
C THR A 294 27.17 -16.41 -22.00
N GLY A 295 26.33 -15.43 -22.35
CA GLY A 295 26.71 -14.03 -22.57
C GLY A 295 26.81 -13.19 -21.29
N ASN A 296 26.61 -13.78 -20.10
CA ASN A 296 26.73 -13.09 -18.81
C ASN A 296 25.82 -11.85 -18.66
N LYS A 297 24.59 -11.91 -19.19
CA LYS A 297 23.64 -10.79 -19.16
C LYS A 297 23.08 -10.57 -17.76
N GLN A 298 23.07 -9.34 -17.28
CA GLN A 298 22.53 -8.98 -15.95
C GLN A 298 21.15 -8.34 -16.08
N PHE A 299 20.41 -8.28 -14.96
CA PHE A 299 19.13 -7.59 -14.83
C PHE A 299 18.03 -8.15 -15.73
N VAL A 300 18.10 -9.44 -16.01
CA VAL A 300 17.16 -10.15 -16.88
C VAL A 300 16.07 -10.82 -16.04
N LEU A 301 14.82 -10.47 -16.29
CA LEU A 301 13.66 -11.21 -15.78
C LEU A 301 13.06 -12.06 -16.90
N GLY A 302 12.73 -13.31 -16.59
CA GLY A 302 12.28 -14.30 -17.57
C GLY A 302 13.42 -15.13 -18.18
N THR A 303 13.11 -15.84 -19.26
CA THR A 303 13.94 -16.89 -19.87
C THR A 303 14.53 -16.43 -21.19
N LEU A 304 15.86 -16.60 -21.32
CA LEU A 304 16.61 -16.36 -22.55
C LEU A 304 16.73 -17.68 -23.32
N ASP A 305 16.52 -17.66 -24.64
CA ASP A 305 16.95 -18.76 -25.51
C ASP A 305 18.45 -18.60 -25.86
N GLY A 306 19.22 -19.67 -25.75
CA GLY A 306 20.64 -19.72 -26.10
C GLY A 306 21.52 -18.65 -25.42
N ASP A 307 22.37 -18.01 -26.21
CA ASP A 307 23.17 -16.83 -25.82
C ASP A 307 22.34 -15.52 -25.76
N GLY A 308 21.05 -15.65 -26.06
CA GLY A 308 20.10 -14.58 -26.23
C GLY A 308 20.39 -13.71 -27.45
N THR A 309 21.03 -14.23 -28.50
CA THR A 309 21.24 -13.54 -29.78
C THR A 309 20.17 -13.80 -30.84
N SER A 310 19.18 -14.67 -30.57
CA SER A 310 18.21 -15.07 -31.60
C SER A 310 17.37 -13.88 -32.07
N THR A 311 17.53 -13.54 -33.33
CA THR A 311 17.04 -12.33 -34.02
C THR A 311 15.55 -12.28 -34.29
N ALA A 312 14.72 -13.17 -33.74
CA ALA A 312 13.27 -13.03 -33.90
C ALA A 312 12.41 -13.80 -32.89
N ASP A 313 12.80 -14.98 -32.36
CA ASP A 313 11.73 -15.93 -32.04
C ASP A 313 11.70 -16.63 -30.67
N ASN A 314 12.70 -16.65 -29.78
CA ASN A 314 12.67 -17.68 -28.72
C ASN A 314 12.91 -17.26 -27.27
N GLY A 315 13.16 -16.00 -26.93
CA GLY A 315 13.24 -15.57 -25.53
C GLY A 315 12.00 -14.80 -25.09
N ILE A 316 11.44 -15.13 -23.93
CA ILE A 316 10.36 -14.38 -23.28
C ILE A 316 10.95 -13.78 -22.01
N TYR A 317 11.42 -12.55 -22.13
CA TYR A 317 12.17 -11.88 -21.07
C TYR A 317 12.06 -10.36 -21.20
N LEU A 318 12.55 -9.67 -20.17
CA LEU A 318 12.91 -8.27 -20.21
C LEU A 318 14.30 -8.06 -19.59
N ILE A 319 14.97 -7.01 -20.02
CA ILE A 319 16.26 -6.57 -19.50
C ILE A 319 16.08 -5.16 -18.94
N TYR A 320 16.23 -5.01 -17.63
CA TYR A 320 16.19 -3.72 -16.98
C TYR A 320 17.47 -2.93 -17.21
N ARG A 321 17.36 -1.60 -17.15
CA ARG A 321 18.51 -0.70 -17.27
C ARG A 321 19.44 -0.86 -16.07
N LYS A 322 20.75 -0.97 -16.29
CA LYS A 322 21.75 -0.89 -15.23
C LYS A 322 21.82 0.55 -14.67
N SER A 323 22.07 0.70 -13.37
CA SER A 323 22.36 2.03 -12.81
C SER A 323 23.56 2.69 -13.51
N ASP A 324 23.45 4.00 -13.75
CA ASP A 324 24.53 4.80 -14.33
C ASP A 324 25.64 5.12 -13.29
N THR A 325 25.42 4.79 -12.01
CA THR A 325 26.37 5.01 -10.92
C THR A 325 27.31 3.79 -10.75
N PRO A 326 28.65 3.96 -10.85
CA PRO A 326 29.61 2.84 -10.75
C PRO A 326 29.59 2.08 -9.42
N ALA A 327 29.04 2.68 -8.35
CA ALA A 327 28.96 2.09 -7.01
C ALA A 327 27.78 1.11 -6.84
N ASP A 328 26.91 1.01 -7.85
CA ASP A 328 25.58 0.44 -7.75
C ASP A 328 25.34 -0.59 -8.88
N ASP A 329 25.77 -1.84 -8.68
CA ASP A 329 25.49 -2.93 -9.63
C ASP A 329 24.03 -3.43 -9.50
N HIS A 330 23.06 -2.53 -9.68
CA HIS A 330 21.63 -2.83 -9.57
C HIS A 330 20.82 -2.31 -10.77
N ALA A 331 19.63 -2.89 -10.96
CA ALA A 331 18.69 -2.49 -11.99
C ALA A 331 17.92 -1.20 -11.61
N THR A 332 17.84 -0.25 -12.53
CA THR A 332 16.93 0.89 -12.43
C THR A 332 15.55 0.52 -12.97
N ILE A 333 14.55 0.58 -12.10
CA ILE A 333 13.15 0.28 -12.40
C ILE A 333 12.33 1.49 -11.95
N ASP A 334 11.76 2.24 -12.90
CA ASP A 334 11.12 3.54 -12.64
C ASP A 334 9.97 3.42 -11.63
N TRP A 335 9.16 2.37 -11.78
CA TRP A 335 7.98 2.16 -10.94
C TRP A 335 8.32 1.74 -9.49
N VAL A 336 9.55 1.28 -9.20
CA VAL A 336 9.96 0.83 -7.84
C VAL A 336 9.93 1.97 -6.83
N SER A 337 10.37 3.18 -7.21
CA SER A 337 10.39 4.32 -6.27
C SER A 337 8.98 4.66 -5.76
N ASP A 338 8.00 4.66 -6.66
CA ASP A 338 6.60 4.92 -6.29
C ASP A 338 5.99 3.76 -5.50
N ALA A 339 6.39 2.51 -5.79
CA ALA A 339 5.97 1.34 -5.01
C ALA A 339 6.48 1.38 -3.57
N LEU A 340 7.74 1.78 -3.35
CA LEU A 340 8.30 1.95 -2.00
C LEU A 340 7.62 3.10 -1.23
N LYS A 341 7.23 4.18 -1.92
CA LYS A 341 6.42 5.26 -1.30
C LYS A 341 5.04 4.75 -0.88
N ALA A 342 4.39 3.94 -1.71
CA ALA A 342 3.09 3.34 -1.39
C ALA A 342 3.18 2.42 -0.16
N ASP A 343 4.24 1.61 -0.06
CA ASP A 343 4.49 0.75 1.10
C ASP A 343 4.76 1.53 2.38
N LYS A 344 5.50 2.64 2.28
CA LYS A 344 5.74 3.55 3.41
C LYS A 344 4.43 4.15 3.95
N ALA A 345 3.50 4.52 3.08
CA ALA A 345 2.19 5.01 3.49
C ALA A 345 1.39 3.97 4.29
N LEU A 346 1.49 2.68 3.93
CA LEU A 346 0.90 1.58 4.71
C LEU A 346 1.58 1.43 6.08
N ALA A 347 2.91 1.54 6.13
CA ALA A 347 3.67 1.46 7.38
C ALA A 347 3.28 2.58 8.37
N GLU A 348 3.13 3.81 7.88
CA GLU A 348 2.72 4.95 8.71
C GLU A 348 1.28 4.79 9.25
N GLN A 349 0.39 4.15 8.49
CA GLN A 349 -0.95 3.80 8.98
C GLN A 349 -0.91 2.74 10.09
N SER A 350 -0.05 1.72 9.99
CA SER A 350 0.04 0.64 10.98
C SER A 350 0.63 1.06 12.34
N ARG A 351 1.34 2.20 12.36
CA ARG A 351 1.90 2.80 13.59
C ARG A 351 0.88 3.67 14.33
N ASP A 352 -0.38 3.64 13.92
CA ASP A 352 -1.46 4.35 14.61
C ASP A 352 -1.74 3.73 15.99
N PRO A 353 -1.55 4.47 17.11
CA PRO A 353 -1.84 4.00 18.45
C PRO A 353 -3.27 3.50 18.63
N ALA A 354 -4.23 4.00 17.82
CA ALA A 354 -5.63 3.57 17.85
C ALA A 354 -5.85 2.10 17.43
N ARG A 355 -4.88 1.43 16.80
CA ARG A 355 -4.92 -0.01 16.51
C ARG A 355 -4.17 -0.88 17.52
N ARG A 356 -3.49 -0.26 18.50
CA ARG A 356 -2.73 -0.97 19.55
C ARG A 356 -3.44 -0.97 20.91
N ALA A 357 -4.60 -0.32 21.00
CA ALA A 357 -5.54 -0.37 22.11
C ALA A 357 -6.72 -1.27 21.71
#